data_AF-A0A841AHY7-F1
#
_entry.id   AF-A0A841AHY7-F1
#
_cell.length_a   1.000
_cell.length_b   1.000
_cell.length_c   1.000
_cell.angle_alpha   90.00
_cell.angle_beta   90.00
_cell.angle_gamma   90.00
#
_symmetry.space_group_name_H-M   'P 1'
#
loop_
_entity.id
_entity.type
_entity.pdbx_description
1 polymer ?
#
loop_
_entity_poly.entity_id
_entity_poly.type
_entity_poly.pdbx_seq_one_letter_code
_entity_poly.pdbx_strand_id
1 'polypeptide(L)'
;MLFTIMAALAQMELEIKRERVLDSVHKRREAGKDLGGRRQSISESQIKSALRLVDSGEPAAQVARDLGMSRATFYRRSRKLRS
;
A
#
# COMPACT_ATOMS: atom_id res chain seq x y z
N MET A 1 29.01 14.40 -29.57
CA MET A 1 28.67 15.71 -28.98
C MET A 1 27.17 15.97 -28.95
N LEU A 2 26.46 15.92 -30.09
CA LEU A 2 24.99 16.10 -30.11
C LEU A 2 24.25 15.13 -29.17
N PHE A 3 24.53 13.83 -29.24
CA PHE A 3 23.89 12.83 -28.38
C PHE A 3 24.17 13.04 -26.88
N THR A 4 25.35 13.57 -26.52
CA THR A 4 25.70 13.88 -25.14
C THR A 4 24.85 15.03 -24.59
N ILE A 5 24.65 16.09 -25.39
CA ILE A 5 23.81 17.22 -25.03
C ILE A 5 22.35 16.78 -24.93
N MET A 6 21.87 15.99 -25.90
CA MET A 6 20.50 15.47 -25.88
C MET A 6 20.25 14.55 -24.67
N ALA A 7 21.24 13.73 -24.29
CA ALA A 7 21.15 12.89 -23.10
C ALA A 7 21.09 13.74 -21.82
N ALA A 8 21.91 14.79 -21.71
CA ALA A 8 21.89 15.70 -20.56
C ALA A 8 20.53 16.43 -20.44
N LEU A 9 19.97 16.91 -21.55
CA LEU A 9 18.65 17.55 -21.58
C LEU A 9 17.54 16.57 -21.19
N ALA A 10 17.56 15.34 -21.71
CA ALA A 10 16.58 14.31 -21.35
C ALA A 10 16.62 13.95 -19.86
N GLN A 11 17.82 13.90 -19.25
CA GLN A 11 17.98 13.70 -17.81
C GLN A 11 17.42 14.88 -17.00
N MET A 12 17.75 16.11 -17.39
CA MET A 12 17.22 17.32 -16.74
C MET A 12 15.69 17.34 -16.77
N GLU A 13 15.07 17.04 -17.91
CA GLU A 13 13.61 16.99 -18.01
C GLU A 13 12.98 15.90 -17.12
N LEU A 14 13.63 14.74 -17.01
CA LEU A 14 13.20 13.65 -16.13
C LEU A 14 13.24 14.08 -14.66
N GLU A 15 14.32 14.75 -14.26
CA GLU A 15 14.50 15.26 -12.89
C GLU A 15 13.43 16.29 -12.52
N ILE A 16 13.16 17.27 -13.40
CA ILE A 16 12.11 18.28 -13.18
C ILE A 16 10.72 17.63 -13.04
N LYS A 17 10.41 16.66 -13.90
CA LYS A 17 9.12 15.92 -13.82
C LYS A 17 9.03 15.14 -12.51
N ARG A 18 10.12 14.52 -12.08
CA ARG A 18 10.18 13.75 -10.83
C ARG A 18 9.98 14.65 -9.61
N GLU A 19 10.68 15.78 -9.55
CA GLU A 19 10.53 16.77 -8.48
C GLU A 19 9.08 17.22 -8.34
N ARG A 20 8.43 17.59 -9.46
CA ARG A 20 7.02 17.99 -9.46
C ARG A 20 6.08 16.91 -8.93
N VAL A 21 6.33 15.63 -9.27
CA VAL A 21 5.52 14.51 -8.77
C VAL A 21 5.72 14.35 -7.27
N LEU A 22 6.96 14.42 -6.79
CA LEU A 22 7.27 14.32 -5.36
C LEU A 22 6.62 15.44 -4.55
N ASP A 23 6.70 16.68 -5.04
CA ASP A 23 6.06 17.84 -4.41
C ASP A 23 4.53 17.67 -4.30
N SER A 24 3.90 17.17 -5.37
CA SER A 24 2.46 16.90 -5.39
C SER A 24 2.08 15.82 -4.38
N VAL A 25 2.85 14.72 -4.33
CA VAL A 25 2.65 13.63 -3.36
C VAL A 25 2.86 14.12 -1.93
N HIS A 26 3.86 14.96 -1.68
CA HIS A 26 4.14 15.55 -0.37
C HIS A 26 2.96 16.41 0.10
N LYS A 27 2.51 17.35 -0.72
CA LYS A 27 1.34 18.20 -0.43
C LYS A 27 0.09 17.39 -0.14
N ARG A 28 -0.16 16.31 -0.90
CA ARG A 28 -1.31 15.42 -0.62
C ARG A 28 -1.14 14.67 0.70
N ARG A 29 0.06 14.21 1.02
CA ARG A 29 0.37 13.51 2.26
C ARG A 29 0.17 14.41 3.48
N GLU A 30 0.66 15.64 3.45
CA GLU A 30 0.47 16.63 4.51
C GLU A 30 -1.01 16.98 4.71
N ALA A 31 -1.77 17.09 3.61
CA ALA A 31 -3.21 17.29 3.66
C ALA A 31 -4.00 16.03 4.08
N GLY A 32 -3.34 14.91 4.40
CA GLY A 32 -3.98 13.65 4.77
C GLY A 32 -4.84 13.02 3.65
N LYS A 33 -4.62 13.43 2.39
CA LYS A 33 -5.38 12.95 1.24
C LYS A 33 -4.85 11.61 0.76
N ASP A 34 -5.73 10.82 0.14
CA ASP A 34 -5.36 9.56 -0.51
C ASP A 34 -4.19 9.78 -1.48
N LEU A 35 -3.15 8.96 -1.39
CA LEU A 35 -1.98 9.00 -2.27
C LEU A 35 -2.15 8.10 -3.50
N GLY A 36 -3.30 7.43 -3.61
CA GLY A 36 -3.59 6.44 -4.63
C GLY A 36 -2.96 5.09 -4.31
N GLY A 37 -2.68 4.31 -5.36
CA GLY A 37 -2.19 2.94 -5.23
C GLY A 37 -3.31 1.92 -5.01
N ARG A 38 -2.93 0.72 -4.56
CA ARG A 38 -3.90 -0.37 -4.38
C ARG A 38 -4.79 -0.11 -3.17
N ARG A 39 -6.07 0.14 -3.43
CA ARG A 39 -7.09 0.25 -2.38
C ARG A 39 -7.14 -1.04 -1.55
N GLN A 40 -7.33 -0.88 -0.24
CA GLN A 40 -7.54 -2.04 0.63
C GLN A 40 -8.89 -2.68 0.28
N SER A 41 -8.87 -3.95 -0.09
CA SER A 41 -10.10 -4.70 -0.41
C SER A 41 -10.83 -5.20 0.84
N ILE A 42 -10.10 -5.38 1.95
CA ILE A 42 -10.63 -5.88 3.21
C ILE A 42 -10.45 -4.82 4.30
N SER A 43 -11.55 -4.49 4.97
CA SER A 43 -11.61 -3.49 6.03
C SER A 43 -11.01 -4.00 7.35
N GLU A 44 -10.70 -3.09 8.25
CA GLU A 44 -10.22 -3.43 9.59
C GLU A 44 -11.28 -4.15 10.43
N SER A 45 -12.56 -3.81 10.25
CA SER A 45 -13.66 -4.49 10.93
C SER A 45 -13.79 -5.96 10.50
N GLN A 46 -13.61 -6.25 9.22
CA GLN A 46 -13.59 -7.62 8.71
C GLN A 46 -12.44 -8.42 9.33
N ILE A 47 -11.25 -7.81 9.49
CA ILE A 47 -10.10 -8.49 10.11
C ILE A 47 -10.34 -8.72 11.61
N LYS A 48 -10.95 -7.78 12.33
CA LYS A 48 -11.33 -7.98 13.74
C LYS A 48 -12.35 -9.10 13.90
N SER A 49 -13.34 -9.19 13.02
CA SER A 49 -14.31 -10.30 13.02
C SER A 49 -13.63 -11.64 12.71
N ALA A 50 -12.74 -11.67 11.72
CA ALA A 50 -11.95 -12.85 11.39
C ALA A 50 -11.06 -13.32 12.55
N LEU A 51 -10.46 -12.37 13.27
CA LEU A 51 -9.66 -12.65 14.46
C LEU A 51 -10.49 -13.30 15.56
N ARG A 52 -11.74 -12.84 15.79
CA ARG A 52 -12.65 -13.47 16.74
C ARG A 52 -12.98 -14.91 16.37
N LEU A 53 -13.15 -15.22 15.09
CA LEU A 53 -13.38 -16.59 14.61
C LEU A 53 -12.17 -17.50 14.90
N VAL A 54 -10.97 -16.99 14.64
CA VAL A 54 -9.74 -17.72 14.96
C VAL A 54 -9.58 -17.92 16.47
N ASP A 55 -9.89 -16.89 17.27
CA ASP A 55 -9.83 -16.96 18.73
C ASP A 55 -10.91 -17.91 19.30
N SER A 56 -12.03 -18.13 18.59
CA SER A 56 -13.04 -19.15 18.92
C SER A 56 -12.69 -20.57 18.47
N GLY A 57 -11.50 -20.78 17.88
CA GLY A 57 -10.97 -22.10 17.51
C GLY A 57 -11.04 -22.43 16.02
N GLU A 58 -11.53 -21.54 15.16
CA GLU A 58 -11.56 -21.78 13.72
C GLU A 58 -10.14 -21.77 13.11
N PRO A 59 -9.82 -22.68 12.17
CA PRO A 59 -8.52 -22.68 11.51
C PRO A 59 -8.27 -21.38 10.74
N ALA A 60 -7.25 -20.62 11.14
CA ALA A 60 -6.87 -19.36 10.48
C ALA A 60 -6.61 -19.48 8.96
N ALA A 61 -6.23 -20.67 8.50
CA ALA A 61 -6.06 -20.97 7.07
C ALA A 61 -7.40 -20.92 6.32
N GLN A 62 -8.47 -21.44 6.91
CA GLN A 62 -9.80 -21.43 6.33
C GLN A 62 -10.36 -20.01 6.36
N VAL A 63 -10.34 -19.37 7.53
CA VAL A 63 -10.82 -17.99 7.71
C VAL A 63 -10.15 -17.01 6.72
N ALA A 64 -8.84 -17.13 6.50
CA ALA A 64 -8.13 -16.28 5.53
C ALA A 64 -8.57 -16.55 4.08
N ARG A 65 -8.80 -17.82 3.70
CA ARG A 65 -9.30 -18.19 2.38
C ARG A 65 -10.70 -17.64 2.14
N ASP A 66 -11.58 -17.71 3.14
CA ASP A 66 -12.96 -17.21 3.04
C ASP A 66 -13.00 -15.69 2.86
N LEU A 67 -12.01 -14.98 3.41
CA LEU A 67 -11.79 -13.54 3.19
C LEU A 67 -11.08 -13.21 1.87
N GLY A 68 -10.73 -14.22 1.07
CA GLY A 68 -10.00 -14.03 -0.19
C GLY A 68 -8.56 -13.54 -0.01
N MET A 69 -7.90 -13.86 1.12
CA MET A 69 -6.51 -13.46 1.36
C MET A 69 -5.61 -14.62 1.78
N SER A 70 -4.30 -14.45 1.59
CA SER A 70 -3.31 -15.43 2.08
C SER A 70 -3.17 -15.38 3.60
N ARG A 71 -2.79 -16.50 4.22
CA ARG A 71 -2.44 -16.59 5.65
C ARG A 71 -1.42 -15.53 6.08
N ALA A 72 -0.41 -15.31 5.25
CA ALA A 72 0.62 -14.29 5.50
C ALA A 72 0.04 -12.87 5.56
N THR A 73 -0.93 -12.56 4.69
CA THR A 73 -1.62 -11.26 4.71
C THR A 73 -2.50 -11.12 5.94
N PHE A 74 -3.25 -12.17 6.30
CA PHE A 74 -4.06 -12.19 7.51
C PHE A 74 -3.22 -11.89 8.76
N TYR A 75 -2.12 -12.63 8.98
CA TYR A 75 -1.27 -12.43 10.15
C TYR A 75 -0.56 -11.07 10.18
N ARG A 76 -0.08 -10.57 9.02
CA ARG A 76 0.52 -9.23 8.93
C ARG A 76 -0.49 -8.16 9.36
N ARG A 77 -1.74 -8.30 8.91
CA ARG A 77 -2.80 -7.33 9.23
C ARG A 77 -3.30 -7.46 10.66
N SER A 78 -3.47 -8.67 11.19
CA SER A 78 -3.90 -8.88 12.57
C SER A 78 -2.84 -8.37 13.57
N ARG A 79 -1.55 -8.58 13.28
CA ARG A 79 -0.45 -8.01 14.10
C ARG A 79 -0.51 -6.49 14.16
N LYS A 80 -0.72 -5.81 13.02
CA LYS A 80 -0.82 -4.35 12.95
C LYS A 80 -2.03 -3.78 13.71
N LEU A 81 -3.11 -4.56 13.86
CA LEU A 81 -4.30 -4.13 14.60
C LEU A 81 -4.22 -4.41 16.11
N ARG A 82 -3.28 -5.24 16.55
CA ARG A 82 -3.02 -5.55 17.96
C ARG A 82 -1.96 -4.64 18.59
N SER A 83 -1.07 -4.05 17.77
CA SER A 83 -0.10 -3.02 18.17
C SER A 83 -0.74 -1.64 18.24
#